data_AF-M3I8C5-F1
#
_entry.id   AF-M3I8C5-F1
#
_cell.length_a   1.000
_cell.length_b   1.000
_cell.length_c   1.000
_cell.angle_alpha   90.00
_cell.angle_beta   90.00
_cell.angle_gamma   90.00
#
_symmetry.space_group_name_H-M   'P 1'
#
loop_
_entity.id
_entity.type
_entity.pdbx_description
1 polymer ?
#
loop_
_entity_poly.entity_id
_entity_poly.type
_entity_poly.pdbx_seq_one_letter_code
_entity_poly.pdbx_strand_id
1 'polypeptide(L)'
;MKPVYPRLDFKKVRDLATYLSKKTDTGFQWKNDPLYKRGFPFVFSPYLTRHLWECISSPTLIIYGKETHLVPENREEILSHFKFLEYIEMEDAGHNMHHDQPEKLEKLLNEFYLKHRFII
;
A
#
# COMPACT_ATOMS: atom_id res chain seq x y z
N MET A 1 14.38 4.64 6.87
CA MET A 1 14.97 4.15 5.61
C MET A 1 14.54 5.09 4.48
N LYS A 2 15.43 5.47 3.55
CA LYS A 2 15.01 6.27 2.38
C LYS A 2 14.21 5.35 1.44
N PRO A 3 13.05 5.76 0.91
CA PRO A 3 12.39 4.97 -0.12
C PRO A 3 13.30 4.89 -1.34
N VAL A 4 13.65 3.67 -1.73
CA VAL A 4 14.38 3.36 -2.96
C VAL A 4 13.37 2.75 -3.92
N TYR A 5 13.35 3.20 -5.17
CA TYR A 5 12.48 2.68 -6.23
C TYR A 5 13.34 1.94 -7.26
N PRO A 6 13.91 0.77 -6.91
CA PRO A 6 14.93 0.12 -7.73
C PRO A 6 14.41 -0.35 -9.09
N ARG A 7 13.09 -0.55 -9.22
CA ARG A 7 12.43 -1.12 -10.40
C ARG A 7 11.57 -0.11 -11.16
N LEU A 8 11.47 1.13 -10.67
CA LEU A 8 10.66 2.17 -11.30
C LEU A 8 11.47 2.90 -12.37
N ASP A 9 10.90 3.07 -13.55
CA ASP A 9 11.52 3.80 -14.66
C ASP A 9 11.97 5.21 -14.23
N PHE A 10 13.18 5.60 -14.62
CA PHE A 10 13.80 6.85 -14.21
C PHE A 10 13.00 8.09 -14.64
N LYS A 11 12.34 8.03 -15.80
CA LYS A 11 11.42 9.10 -16.23
C LYS A 11 10.28 9.25 -15.23
N LYS A 12 9.66 8.16 -14.81
CA LYS A 12 8.60 8.17 -13.79
C LYS A 12 9.11 8.67 -12.44
N VAL A 13 10.32 8.27 -12.03
CA VAL A 13 10.97 8.79 -10.80
C VAL A 13 11.13 10.30 -10.87
N ARG A 14 11.60 10.84 -12.00
CA ARG A 14 11.74 12.29 -12.22
C ARG A 14 10.40 13.00 -12.20
N ASP A 15 9.38 12.44 -12.84
CA ASP A 15 8.04 13.01 -12.88
C ASP A 15 7.44 13.07 -11.47
N LEU A 16 7.56 11.99 -10.69
CA LEU A 16 7.14 11.95 -9.28
C LEU A 16 7.91 12.95 -8.43
N ALA A 17 9.24 13.01 -8.55
CA ALA A 17 10.06 13.95 -7.81
C ALA A 17 9.67 15.41 -8.10
N THR A 18 9.40 15.72 -9.36
CA THR A 18 8.97 17.07 -9.80
C THR A 18 7.55 17.38 -9.32
N TYR A 19 6.65 16.41 -9.39
CA TYR A 19 5.26 16.58 -8.96
C TYR A 19 5.15 16.74 -7.44
N LEU A 20 5.88 15.92 -6.68
CA LEU A 20 5.78 15.84 -5.23
C LEU A 20 6.69 16.83 -4.50
N SER A 21 7.60 17.51 -5.19
CA SER A 21 8.45 18.55 -4.59
C SER A 21 8.17 19.93 -5.17
N LYS A 22 8.43 20.96 -4.36
CA LYS A 22 8.44 22.36 -4.79
C LYS A 22 9.85 22.91 -4.63
N LYS A 23 10.23 23.82 -5.54
CA LYS A 23 11.45 24.61 -5.39
C LYS A 23 11.28 25.61 -4.26
N THR A 24 12.37 25.85 -3.54
CA THR A 24 12.52 26.83 -2.46
C THR A 24 13.81 27.61 -2.71
N ASP A 25 14.05 28.68 -1.97
CA ASP A 25 15.23 29.52 -2.15
C ASP A 25 16.55 28.76 -1.95
N THR A 26 16.54 27.72 -1.11
CA THR A 26 17.73 26.94 -0.73
C THR A 26 17.76 25.52 -1.31
N GLY A 27 16.77 25.13 -2.13
CA GLY A 27 16.70 23.79 -2.71
C GLY A 27 15.28 23.31 -2.99
N PHE A 28 14.97 22.09 -2.60
CA PHE A 28 13.66 21.47 -2.82
C PHE A 28 13.03 21.00 -1.51
N GLN A 29 11.71 21.12 -1.42
CA GLN A 29 10.91 20.64 -0.30
C GLN A 29 9.81 19.72 -0.82
N TRP A 30 9.60 18.58 -0.15
CA TRP A 30 8.41 17.75 -0.39
C TRP A 30 7.14 18.54 -0.11
N LYS A 31 6.21 18.55 -1.05
CA LYS A 31 4.87 19.10 -0.87
C LYS A 31 4.15 18.25 0.19
N ASN A 32 3.90 18.83 1.35
CA ASN A 32 3.15 18.21 2.44
C ASN A 32 2.50 19.32 3.28
N ASP A 33 1.43 18.97 3.98
CA ASP A 33 0.89 19.81 5.05
C ASP A 33 1.73 19.58 6.33
N PRO A 34 2.35 20.61 6.91
CA PRO A 34 3.09 20.48 8.17
C PRO A 34 2.24 19.92 9.33
N LEU A 35 0.93 20.15 9.32
CA LEU A 35 0.01 19.67 10.36
C LEU A 35 -0.16 18.16 10.34
N TYR A 36 0.03 17.50 9.19
CA TYR A 36 -0.07 16.04 9.10
C TYR A 36 0.91 15.32 10.05
N LYS A 37 2.03 15.96 10.39
CA LYS A 37 3.04 15.41 11.32
C LYS A 37 2.67 15.50 12.79
N ARG A 38 1.56 16.16 13.14
CA ARG A 38 1.13 16.33 14.54
C ARG A 38 0.58 15.03 15.16
N GLY A 39 0.46 13.96 14.36
CA GLY A 39 -0.04 12.68 14.84
C GLY A 39 -1.55 12.70 15.10
N PHE A 40 -2.11 11.53 15.40
CA PHE A 40 -3.51 11.44 15.77
C PHE A 40 -3.70 11.85 17.23
N PRO A 41 -4.78 12.57 17.58
CA PRO A 41 -5.05 12.97 18.95
C PRO A 41 -5.45 11.80 19.87
N PHE A 42 -5.65 10.61 19.31
CA PHE A 42 -5.97 9.39 20.05
C PHE A 42 -5.31 8.18 19.38
N VAL A 43 -5.14 7.12 20.18
CA VAL A 43 -4.62 5.83 19.73
C VAL A 43 -5.79 4.93 19.35
N PHE A 44 -5.72 4.30 18.18
CA PHE A 44 -6.66 3.24 17.84
C PHE A 44 -6.37 1.99 18.66
N SER A 45 -7.34 1.58 19.46
CA SER A 45 -7.24 0.32 20.20
C SER A 45 -7.12 -0.85 19.23
N PRO A 46 -6.17 -1.79 19.44
CA PRO A 46 -6.10 -3.01 18.64
C PRO A 46 -7.43 -3.77 18.59
N TYR A 47 -8.21 -3.74 19.67
CA TYR A 47 -9.56 -4.36 19.71
C TYR A 47 -10.52 -3.70 18.73
N LEU A 48 -10.49 -2.36 18.62
CA LEU A 48 -11.32 -1.64 17.66
C LEU A 48 -10.88 -1.97 16.23
N THR A 49 -9.57 -1.99 15.97
CA THR A 49 -9.04 -2.33 14.63
C THR A 49 -9.46 -3.74 14.20
N ARG A 50 -9.34 -4.74 15.07
CA ARG A 50 -9.79 -6.11 14.82
C ARG A 50 -11.28 -6.17 14.52
N HIS A 51 -12.08 -5.52 15.35
CA HIS A 51 -13.53 -5.46 15.15
C HIS A 51 -13.90 -4.84 13.80
N LEU A 52 -13.21 -3.76 13.40
CA LEU A 52 -13.43 -3.13 12.09
C LEU A 52 -13.08 -4.06 10.93
N TRP A 53 -12.02 -4.87 11.03
CA TRP A 53 -11.70 -5.89 10.03
C TRP A 53 -12.77 -6.99 9.95
N GLU A 54 -13.28 -7.45 11.09
CA GLU A 54 -14.38 -8.43 11.17
C GLU A 54 -15.69 -7.91 10.58
N CYS A 55 -15.92 -6.60 10.61
CA CYS A 55 -17.10 -5.98 9.99
C CYS A 55 -17.05 -5.95 8.46
N ILE A 56 -15.90 -6.24 7.83
CA ILE A 56 -15.79 -6.24 6.37
C ILE A 56 -16.53 -7.46 5.80
N SER A 57 -17.69 -7.20 5.20
CA SER A 57 -18.55 -8.24 4.62
C SER A 57 -18.32 -8.47 3.12
N SER A 58 -17.54 -7.61 2.46
CA SER A 58 -17.21 -7.76 1.03
C SER A 58 -16.01 -8.70 0.83
N PRO A 59 -15.91 -9.37 -0.33
CA PRO A 59 -14.65 -9.97 -0.76
C PRO A 59 -13.50 -8.97 -0.62
N THR A 60 -12.38 -9.43 -0.07
CA THR A 60 -11.21 -8.60 0.23
C THR A 60 -9.97 -9.26 -0.33
N LEU A 61 -9.22 -8.54 -1.18
CA LEU A 61 -7.91 -8.95 -1.64
C LEU A 61 -6.83 -8.16 -0.90
N ILE A 62 -5.94 -8.87 -0.22
CA ILE A 62 -4.74 -8.31 0.39
C ILE A 62 -3.54 -8.80 -0.41
N ILE A 63 -2.72 -7.87 -0.89
CA ILE A 63 -1.51 -8.16 -1.66
C ILE A 63 -0.30 -7.62 -0.89
N TYR A 64 0.73 -8.44 -0.74
CA TYR A 64 2.02 -8.04 -0.22
C TYR A 64 3.11 -8.21 -1.29
N GLY A 65 4.13 -7.34 -1.27
CA GLY A 65 5.36 -7.60 -2.00
C GLY A 65 6.26 -8.47 -1.12
N LYS A 66 6.76 -9.58 -1.65
CA LYS A 66 7.53 -10.57 -0.87
C LYS A 66 8.85 -10.01 -0.33
N GLU A 67 9.38 -8.97 -0.95
CA GLU A 67 10.61 -8.27 -0.52
C GLU A 67 10.32 -7.05 0.38
N THR A 68 9.07 -6.90 0.85
CA THR A 68 8.74 -5.80 1.75
C THR A 68 9.49 -5.94 3.08
N HIS A 69 10.00 -4.82 3.58
CA HIS A 69 10.59 -4.71 4.92
C HIS A 69 9.53 -4.39 5.99
N LEU A 70 8.26 -4.29 5.59
CA LEU A 70 7.11 -3.95 6.44
C LEU A 70 6.16 -5.14 6.57
N VAL A 71 6.72 -6.33 6.85
CA VAL A 71 5.91 -7.52 7.17
C VAL A 71 5.42 -7.37 8.62
N PRO A 72 4.10 -7.43 8.88
CA PRO A 72 3.60 -7.37 10.26
C PRO A 72 3.98 -8.64 11.02
N GLU A 73 4.44 -8.49 12.27
CA GLU A 73 4.83 -9.61 13.13
C GLU A 73 3.68 -10.60 13.38
N ASN A 74 2.45 -10.09 13.46
CA ASN A 74 1.21 -10.84 13.72
C ASN A 74 0.37 -11.06 12.46
N ARG A 75 0.99 -11.20 11.28
CA ARG A 75 0.28 -11.30 10.00
C ARG A 75 -0.88 -12.30 10.02
N GLU A 76 -0.63 -13.53 10.48
CA GLU A 76 -1.66 -14.58 10.49
C GLU A 76 -2.87 -14.20 11.35
N GLU A 77 -2.64 -13.50 12.47
CA GLU A 77 -3.73 -12.98 13.30
C GLU A 77 -4.50 -11.87 12.58
N ILE A 78 -3.81 -10.92 11.95
CA ILE A 78 -4.45 -9.85 11.16
C ILE A 78 -5.34 -10.45 10.07
N LEU A 79 -4.81 -11.39 9.30
CA LEU A 79 -5.52 -12.03 8.19
C LEU A 79 -6.75 -12.83 8.68
N SER A 80 -6.68 -13.42 9.88
CA SER A 80 -7.79 -14.19 10.45
C SER A 80 -9.07 -13.39 10.71
N HIS A 81 -8.98 -12.06 10.83
CA HIS A 81 -10.15 -11.20 11.07
C HIS A 81 -10.98 -10.93 9.80
N PHE A 82 -10.49 -11.26 8.61
CA PHE A 82 -11.21 -11.01 7.36
C PHE A 82 -12.05 -12.23 6.94
N LYS A 83 -13.37 -12.07 6.88
CA LYS A 83 -14.31 -13.17 6.58
C LYS A 83 -14.17 -13.75 5.16
N PHE A 84 -13.93 -12.90 4.17
CA PHE A 84 -13.85 -13.29 2.75
C PHE A 84 -12.53 -12.82 2.14
N LEU A 85 -11.44 -13.40 2.63
CA LEU A 85 -10.08 -12.98 2.29
C LEU A 85 -9.49 -13.79 1.13
N GLU A 86 -8.86 -13.08 0.20
CA GLU A 86 -7.84 -13.59 -0.70
C GLU A 86 -6.51 -12.91 -0.39
N TYR A 87 -5.45 -13.70 -0.27
CA TYR A 87 -4.12 -13.22 0.08
C TYR A 87 -3.11 -13.66 -0.98
N ILE A 88 -2.30 -12.71 -1.46
CA ILE A 88 -1.28 -12.96 -2.47
C ILE A 88 0.03 -12.26 -2.08
N GLU A 89 1.15 -12.97 -2.24
CA GLU A 89 2.48 -12.38 -2.21
C GLU A 89 3.04 -12.26 -3.63
N MET A 90 3.44 -11.05 -4.00
CA MET A 90 4.09 -10.76 -5.26
C MET A 90 5.60 -10.96 -5.11
N GLU A 91 6.13 -11.99 -5.76
CA GLU A 91 7.57 -12.15 -6.04
C GLU A 91 8.11 -10.91 -6.77
N ASP A 92 9.40 -10.57 -6.56
CA ASP A 92 10.12 -9.44 -7.18
C ASP A 92 9.51 -8.05 -6.90
N ALA A 93 8.82 -7.89 -5.77
CA ALA A 93 8.18 -6.65 -5.36
C ALA A 93 8.38 -6.36 -3.87
N GLY A 94 8.65 -5.10 -3.55
CA GLY A 94 8.74 -4.58 -2.19
C GLY A 94 7.44 -3.97 -1.68
N HIS A 95 7.54 -3.05 -0.71
CA HIS A 95 6.37 -2.40 -0.10
C HIS A 95 5.51 -1.65 -1.13
N ASN A 96 6.15 -0.99 -2.10
CA ASN A 96 5.47 -0.28 -3.17
C ASN A 96 5.34 -1.17 -4.41
N MET A 97 4.69 -2.33 -4.29
CA MET A 97 4.59 -3.30 -5.39
C MET A 97 3.98 -2.74 -6.68
N HIS A 98 3.11 -1.73 -6.55
CA HIS A 98 2.48 -1.03 -7.66
C HIS A 98 3.48 -0.18 -8.48
N HIS A 99 4.63 0.15 -7.90
CA HIS A 99 5.75 0.76 -8.62
C HIS A 99 6.72 -0.28 -9.18
N ASP A 100 6.87 -1.42 -8.50
CA ASP A 100 7.81 -2.46 -8.92
C ASP A 100 7.26 -3.30 -10.08
N GLN A 101 5.97 -3.66 -10.07
CA GLN A 101 5.32 -4.49 -11.08
C GLN A 101 3.85 -4.07 -11.32
N PRO A 102 3.62 -2.91 -11.96
CA PRO A 102 2.28 -2.39 -12.18
C PRO A 102 1.39 -3.32 -13.02
N GLU A 103 1.94 -3.98 -14.05
CA GLU A 103 1.17 -4.86 -14.95
C GLU A 103 0.72 -6.14 -14.22
N LYS A 104 1.58 -6.70 -13.36
CA LYS A 104 1.23 -7.87 -12.55
C LYS A 104 0.15 -7.51 -11.53
N LEU A 105 0.27 -6.35 -10.88
CA LEU A 105 -0.75 -5.87 -9.96
C LEU A 105 -2.09 -5.65 -10.67
N GLU A 106 -2.09 -4.99 -11.83
CA GLU A 106 -3.29 -4.79 -12.64
C GLU A 106 -3.98 -6.12 -12.99
N LYS A 107 -3.21 -7.12 -13.43
CA LYS A 107 -3.73 -8.45 -13.72
C LYS A 107 -4.42 -9.07 -12.50
N LEU A 108 -3.77 -9.06 -11.33
CA LEU A 108 -4.33 -9.61 -10.09
C LEU A 108 -5.63 -8.89 -9.67
N LEU A 109 -5.67 -7.56 -9.79
CA LEU A 109 -6.86 -6.78 -9.50
C LEU A 109 -8.01 -7.12 -10.46
N ASN A 110 -7.74 -7.21 -11.77
CA ASN A 110 -8.75 -7.57 -12.77
C ASN A 110 -9.30 -8.98 -12.56
N GLU A 111 -8.44 -9.96 -12.27
CA GLU A 111 -8.86 -11.33 -11.94
C GLU A 111 -9.79 -11.36 -10.73
N PHE A 112 -9.43 -10.65 -9.66
CA PHE A 112 -10.27 -10.53 -8.46
C PHE A 112 -11.60 -9.82 -8.74
N TYR A 113 -11.58 -8.73 -9.51
CA TYR A 113 -12.78 -7.98 -9.87
C TYR A 113 -13.74 -8.79 -10.74
N LEU A 114 -13.23 -9.55 -11.72
CA LEU A 114 -14.05 -10.46 -12.53
C LEU A 114 -14.64 -11.60 -11.70
N LYS A 115 -13.81 -12.24 -10.86
CA LYS A 115 -14.24 -13.35 -9.99
C LYS A 115 -15.40 -12.97 -9.08
N HIS A 116 -15.35 -11.77 -8.50
CA HIS A 116 -16.38 -11.25 -7.59
C HIS A 116 -17.44 -10.38 -8.27
N ARG A 117 -17.41 -10.29 -9.61
CA ARG A 117 -18.37 -9.53 -10.43
C ARG A 117 -18.45 -8.04 -10.05
N PHE A 118 -17.33 -7.45 -9.65
CA PHE A 118 -17.21 -6.00 -9.46
C PHE A 118 -17.11 -5.26 -10.79
N ILE A 119 -16.66 -5.95 -11.83
CA ILE A 119 -16.65 -5.48 -13.22
C ILE A 119 -17.32 -6.54 -14.11
N ILE A 120 -17.82 -6.08 -15.27
CA ILE A 120 -18.54 -6.89 -16.27
C ILE A 120 -17.56 -7.36 -17.34
#